data_AF-A0A3N4PIU1-F1
#
_entry.id   AF-A0A3N4PIU1-F1
#
_cell.length_a   1.000
_cell.length_b   1.000
_cell.length_c   1.000
_cell.angle_alpha   90.00
_cell.angle_beta   90.00
_cell.angle_gamma   90.00
#
_symmetry.space_group_name_H-M   'P 1'
#
loop_
_entity.id
_entity.type
_entity.pdbx_description
1 polymer ?
#
loop_
_entity_poly.entity_id
_entity_poly.type
_entity_poly.pdbx_seq_one_letter_code
_entity_poly.pdbx_strand_id
1 'polypeptide(L)'
;MKWVTRQRPKIDRIACPWLILRFIDAQAEILFVPDNEVTATAQKENAIPFDVSGVEYSHYDDRCTFDYFLKKHQLKEPALQTMADIVRGADTDRHDFAPEAAGLWAIAAGMAYNIHDDQALLTQGLVIYDALYSWAKHLQHEKHTRQYSEQVLMEVFHDFISRRYSDRQKRPEWVKEIAAIIQDQVDTNLAMSLKEISAMLEVNPSYLSREFSRYFDDLTFGEYIRKQRIEKAQKLMEAGKYTLTEIAYMTGFSDQSHFSRVFGKFTGQTPTGYLKTIQARKRREGGNG
;
A
#
# COMPACT_ATOMS: atom_id res chain seq x y z
N MET A 1 -26.66 16.29 34.04
CA MET A 1 -25.66 17.12 34.76
C MET A 1 -25.28 18.32 33.90
N LYS A 2 -24.89 19.46 34.49
CA LYS A 2 -24.43 20.63 33.72
C LYS A 2 -22.92 20.56 33.50
N TRP A 3 -22.47 20.93 32.30
CA TRP A 3 -21.07 21.05 31.93
C TRP A 3 -20.82 22.44 31.36
N VAL A 4 -19.65 23.02 31.60
CA VAL A 4 -19.34 24.38 31.15
C VAL A 4 -17.97 24.46 30.50
N THR A 5 -17.88 25.19 29.39
CA THR A 5 -16.63 25.50 28.71
C THR A 5 -16.67 26.88 28.06
N ARG A 6 -15.58 27.26 27.39
CA ARG A 6 -15.40 28.56 26.75
C ARG A 6 -16.23 28.66 25.47
N GLN A 7 -16.86 29.81 25.29
CA GLN A 7 -17.59 30.20 24.08
C GLN A 7 -16.72 30.11 22.83
N ARG A 8 -17.37 30.10 21.66
CA ARG A 8 -16.74 29.88 20.35
C ARG A 8 -15.98 28.54 20.32
N PRO A 9 -16.67 27.40 20.59
CA PRO A 9 -16.04 26.09 20.65
C PRO A 9 -15.50 25.69 19.27
N LYS A 10 -14.40 24.95 19.30
CA LYS A 10 -13.80 24.30 18.12
C LYS A 10 -13.39 22.90 18.52
N ILE A 11 -13.40 21.99 17.53
CA ILE A 11 -12.84 20.63 17.59
C ILE A 11 -13.10 19.95 18.93
N ASP A 12 -12.17 20.01 19.88
CA ASP A 12 -12.24 19.33 21.19
C ASP A 12 -13.42 19.82 22.05
N ARG A 13 -13.73 21.12 22.02
CA ARG A 13 -14.89 21.72 22.72
C ARG A 13 -16.25 21.41 22.08
N ILE A 14 -16.27 20.72 20.94
CA ILE A 14 -17.48 20.14 20.35
C ILE A 14 -17.45 18.60 20.51
N ALA A 15 -16.28 17.99 20.37
CA ALA A 15 -16.08 16.55 20.56
C ALA A 15 -16.42 16.09 21.97
N CYS A 16 -16.00 16.84 22.99
CA CYS A 16 -16.27 16.52 24.39
C CYS A 16 -17.78 16.55 24.72
N PRO A 17 -18.54 17.63 24.38
CA PRO A 17 -20.00 17.61 24.47
C PRO A 17 -20.66 16.44 23.73
N TRP A 18 -20.20 16.10 22.52
CA TRP A 18 -20.72 14.94 21.79
C TRP A 18 -20.51 13.64 22.58
N LEU A 19 -19.30 13.42 23.10
CA LEU A 19 -18.95 12.24 23.89
C LEU A 19 -19.79 12.16 25.17
N ILE A 20 -19.97 13.29 25.85
CA ILE A 20 -20.82 13.39 27.04
C ILE A 20 -22.25 12.95 26.70
N LEU A 21 -22.86 13.57 25.68
CA LEU A 21 -24.26 13.36 25.33
C LEU A 21 -24.55 11.95 24.78
N ARG A 22 -23.56 11.26 24.21
CA ARG A 22 -23.74 9.93 23.61
C ARG A 22 -23.35 8.78 24.54
N PHE A 23 -22.37 8.98 25.42
CA PHE A 23 -21.76 7.87 26.18
C PHE A 23 -21.74 8.07 27.70
N ILE A 24 -21.96 9.28 28.21
CA ILE A 24 -21.81 9.58 29.65
C ILE A 24 -23.16 9.98 30.26
N ASP A 25 -23.82 11.00 29.73
CA ASP A 25 -25.08 11.55 30.22
C ASP A 25 -25.87 12.18 29.07
N ALA A 26 -26.89 11.48 28.58
CA ALA A 26 -27.74 11.93 27.49
C ALA A 26 -28.65 13.13 27.84
N GLN A 27 -28.80 13.44 29.13
CA GLN A 27 -29.56 14.59 29.62
C GLN A 27 -28.64 15.72 30.10
N ALA A 28 -27.35 15.66 29.75
CA ALA A 28 -26.42 16.71 30.08
C ALA A 28 -26.78 18.03 29.39
N GLU A 29 -26.58 19.14 30.09
CA GLU A 29 -26.71 20.48 29.55
C GLU A 29 -25.32 21.09 29.41
N ILE A 30 -25.03 21.66 28.24
CA ILE A 30 -23.71 22.20 27.90
C ILE A 30 -23.81 23.72 27.86
N LEU A 31 -23.02 24.39 28.70
CA LEU A 31 -22.96 25.85 28.83
C LEU A 31 -21.69 26.38 28.16
N PHE A 32 -21.86 27.43 27.35
CA PHE A 32 -20.77 28.17 26.72
C PHE A 32 -20.74 29.58 27.28
N VAL A 33 -19.62 29.98 27.86
CA VAL A 33 -19.45 31.30 28.49
C VAL A 33 -18.10 31.92 28.13
N PRO A 34 -17.91 33.25 28.29
CA PRO A 34 -16.59 33.86 28.18
C PRO A 34 -15.54 33.15 29.05
N ASP A 35 -14.29 33.14 28.59
CA ASP A 35 -13.18 32.42 29.25
C ASP A 35 -13.03 32.76 30.74
N ASN A 36 -13.12 34.05 31.06
CA ASN A 36 -13.04 34.58 32.41
C ASN A 36 -14.25 34.25 33.30
N GLU A 37 -15.33 33.69 32.73
CA GLU A 37 -16.58 33.39 33.44
C GLU A 37 -16.78 31.89 33.70
N VAL A 38 -15.95 31.01 33.13
CA VAL A 38 -16.10 29.55 33.23
C VAL A 38 -16.12 29.09 34.69
N THR A 39 -15.14 29.50 35.49
CA THR A 39 -15.04 29.11 36.91
C THR A 39 -16.21 29.64 37.76
N ALA A 40 -16.61 30.90 37.52
CA ALA A 40 -17.73 31.50 38.24
C ALA A 40 -19.06 30.80 37.90
N THR A 41 -19.25 30.46 36.62
CA THR A 41 -20.44 29.75 36.13
C THR A 41 -20.46 28.31 36.64
N ALA A 42 -19.33 27.62 36.66
CA ALA A 42 -19.20 26.28 37.21
C ALA A 42 -19.68 26.22 38.66
N GLN A 43 -19.27 27.17 39.49
CA GLN A 43 -19.70 27.26 40.89
C GLN A 43 -21.18 27.62 41.02
N LYS A 44 -21.65 28.64 40.28
CA LYS A 44 -23.03 29.13 40.34
C LYS A 44 -24.06 28.08 39.89
N GLU A 45 -23.77 27.42 38.78
CA GLU A 45 -24.70 26.47 38.14
C GLU A 45 -24.47 25.02 38.59
N ASN A 46 -23.51 24.80 39.51
CA ASN A 46 -23.02 23.47 39.89
C ASN A 46 -22.66 22.62 38.65
N ALA A 47 -21.96 23.24 37.70
CA ALA A 47 -21.57 22.66 36.43
C ALA A 47 -20.11 22.20 36.45
N ILE A 48 -19.79 21.12 35.75
CA ILE A 48 -18.44 20.57 35.66
C ILE A 48 -17.68 21.31 34.54
N PRO A 49 -16.59 22.03 34.85
CA PRO A 49 -15.82 22.73 33.83
C PRO A 49 -14.89 21.76 33.08
N PHE A 50 -14.72 21.99 31.77
CA PHE A 50 -13.80 21.22 30.92
C PHE A 50 -13.16 22.08 29.82
N ASP A 51 -12.05 21.60 29.26
CA ASP A 51 -11.24 22.30 28.24
C ASP A 51 -10.80 23.71 28.65
N VAL A 52 -10.42 23.85 29.92
CA VAL A 52 -9.84 25.06 30.49
C VAL A 52 -8.65 24.72 31.36
N SER A 53 -7.77 25.68 31.62
CA SER A 53 -6.59 25.47 32.44
C SER A 53 -6.97 25.24 33.92
N GLY A 54 -6.35 24.25 34.56
CA GLY A 54 -6.49 24.01 36.00
C GLY A 54 -7.77 23.27 36.44
N VAL A 55 -8.53 22.67 35.51
CA VAL A 55 -9.68 21.82 35.84
C VAL A 55 -9.39 20.35 35.59
N GLU A 56 -10.20 19.47 36.17
CA GLU A 56 -10.02 18.02 36.06
C GLU A 56 -10.08 17.53 34.61
N TYR A 57 -11.06 18.00 33.84
CA TYR A 57 -11.27 17.61 32.44
C TYR A 57 -10.51 18.58 31.52
N SER A 58 -9.21 18.36 31.37
CA SER A 58 -8.31 19.20 30.57
C SER A 58 -7.30 18.35 29.78
N HIS A 59 -6.51 18.99 28.93
CA HIS A 59 -5.37 18.37 28.25
C HIS A 59 -4.37 17.78 29.25
N TYR A 60 -3.72 16.67 28.88
CA TYR A 60 -2.64 16.06 29.67
C TYR A 60 -1.58 15.48 28.74
N ASP A 61 -0.30 15.67 29.07
CA ASP A 61 0.82 15.30 28.20
C ASP A 61 0.60 15.85 26.76
N ASP A 62 0.72 14.99 25.74
CA ASP A 62 0.43 15.30 24.34
C ASP A 62 -1.02 14.92 23.93
N ARG A 63 -1.94 14.79 24.88
CA ARG A 63 -3.33 14.33 24.66
C ARG A 63 -4.36 15.42 24.93
N CYS A 64 -5.45 15.35 24.18
CA CYS A 64 -6.54 16.34 24.23
C CYS A 64 -7.54 16.05 25.37
N THR A 65 -8.47 16.98 25.63
CA THR A 65 -9.50 16.81 26.66
C THR A 65 -10.38 15.59 26.33
N PHE A 66 -10.67 15.32 25.05
CA PHE A 66 -11.40 14.11 24.63
C PHE A 66 -10.73 12.81 25.09
N ASP A 67 -9.39 12.71 24.98
CA ASP A 67 -8.64 11.56 25.49
C ASP A 67 -8.82 11.37 27.00
N TYR A 68 -8.93 12.46 27.75
CA TYR A 68 -9.10 12.40 29.20
C TYR A 68 -10.48 11.84 29.55
N PHE A 69 -11.53 12.25 28.85
CA PHE A 69 -12.87 11.68 29.02
C PHE A 69 -12.89 10.16 28.78
N LEU A 70 -12.26 9.68 27.70
CA LEU A 70 -12.17 8.24 27.43
C LEU A 70 -11.49 7.48 28.57
N LYS A 71 -10.38 8.01 29.08
CA LYS A 71 -9.63 7.42 30.20
C LYS A 71 -10.46 7.41 31.48
N LYS A 72 -11.03 8.56 31.86
CA LYS A 72 -11.78 8.77 33.11
C LYS A 72 -13.03 7.89 33.17
N HIS A 73 -13.77 7.79 32.07
CA HIS A 73 -15.02 7.03 31.98
C HIS A 73 -14.81 5.59 31.49
N GLN A 74 -13.56 5.15 31.31
CA GLN A 74 -13.18 3.79 30.89
C GLN A 74 -13.84 3.36 29.56
N LEU A 75 -13.99 4.31 28.63
CA LEU A 75 -14.56 4.07 27.32
C LEU A 75 -13.50 3.46 26.40
N LYS A 76 -13.57 2.14 26.19
CA LYS A 76 -12.54 1.34 25.50
C LYS A 76 -12.93 0.89 24.09
N GLU A 77 -14.04 1.39 23.55
CA GLU A 77 -14.49 0.97 22.21
C GLU A 77 -13.48 1.37 21.13
N PRO A 78 -13.11 0.47 20.20
CA PRO A 78 -12.14 0.77 19.14
C PRO A 78 -12.50 1.99 18.30
N ALA A 79 -13.79 2.15 17.96
CA ALA A 79 -14.26 3.31 17.21
C ALA A 79 -14.01 4.64 17.95
N LEU A 80 -14.17 4.66 19.28
CA LEU A 80 -13.87 5.84 20.10
C LEU A 80 -12.37 6.14 20.16
N GLN A 81 -11.51 5.11 20.07
CA GLN A 81 -10.07 5.33 19.96
C GLN A 81 -9.69 5.93 18.60
N THR A 82 -10.31 5.49 17.51
CA THR A 82 -10.13 6.16 16.21
C THR A 82 -10.60 7.62 16.26
N MET A 83 -11.76 7.89 16.88
CA MET A 83 -12.24 9.26 17.07
C MET A 83 -11.23 10.10 17.86
N ALA A 84 -10.61 9.55 18.90
CA ALA A 84 -9.59 10.25 19.69
C ALA A 84 -8.37 10.64 18.84
N ASP A 85 -7.90 9.77 17.95
CA ASP A 85 -6.77 10.08 17.08
C ASP A 85 -7.10 11.18 16.05
N ILE A 86 -8.32 11.14 15.48
CA ILE A 86 -8.80 12.18 14.56
C ILE A 86 -8.94 13.53 15.28
N VAL A 87 -9.58 13.55 16.45
CA VAL A 87 -9.79 14.77 17.25
C VAL A 87 -8.46 15.35 17.68
N ARG A 88 -7.54 14.52 18.21
CA ARG A 88 -6.21 14.96 18.65
C ARG A 88 -5.42 15.56 17.48
N GLY A 89 -5.43 14.89 16.32
CA GLY A 89 -4.75 15.39 15.12
C GLY A 89 -5.29 16.74 14.65
N ALA A 90 -6.62 16.92 14.71
CA ALA A 90 -7.27 18.16 14.29
C ALA A 90 -7.04 19.31 15.30
N ASP A 91 -7.11 19.02 16.61
CA ASP A 91 -6.98 20.04 17.67
C ASP A 91 -5.54 20.55 17.83
N THR A 92 -4.56 19.69 17.54
CA THR A 92 -3.12 20.01 17.71
C THR A 92 -2.41 20.40 16.41
N ASP A 93 -3.14 20.55 15.29
CA ASP A 93 -2.58 20.81 13.93
C ASP A 93 -1.56 19.74 13.50
N ARG A 94 -1.72 18.51 14.00
CA ARG A 94 -0.91 17.33 13.71
C ARG A 94 -1.71 16.36 12.86
N HIS A 95 -1.98 16.77 11.63
CA HIS A 95 -2.79 16.00 10.67
C HIS A 95 -2.16 14.64 10.27
N ASP A 96 -0.93 14.36 10.72
CA ASP A 96 -0.26 13.06 10.59
C ASP A 96 -0.86 11.97 11.49
N PHE A 97 -1.60 12.32 12.56
CA PHE A 97 -2.24 11.33 13.44
C PHE A 97 -3.35 10.53 12.75
N ALA A 98 -4.13 11.17 11.88
CA ALA A 98 -5.19 10.53 11.12
C ALA A 98 -5.47 11.30 9.82
N PRO A 99 -5.63 10.63 8.66
CA PRO A 99 -5.94 11.30 7.38
C PRO A 99 -7.17 12.21 7.44
N GLU A 100 -8.15 11.87 8.28
CA GLU A 100 -9.42 12.58 8.44
C GLU A 100 -9.26 13.89 9.24
N ALA A 101 -8.17 14.05 10.00
CA ALA A 101 -7.96 15.17 10.93
C ALA A 101 -7.98 16.53 10.21
N ALA A 102 -7.28 16.66 9.07
CA ALA A 102 -7.26 17.90 8.29
C ALA A 102 -8.67 18.29 7.79
N GLY A 103 -9.47 17.28 7.39
CA GLY A 103 -10.85 17.49 6.96
C GLY A 103 -11.75 17.94 8.11
N LEU A 104 -11.63 17.29 9.28
CA LEU A 104 -12.35 17.69 10.48
C LEU A 104 -12.01 19.12 10.90
N TRP A 105 -10.72 19.48 10.90
CA TRP A 105 -10.27 20.85 11.18
C TRP A 105 -10.92 21.86 10.21
N ALA A 106 -10.87 21.59 8.89
CA ALA A 106 -11.42 22.48 7.88
C ALA A 106 -12.94 22.70 8.05
N ILE A 107 -13.68 21.63 8.31
CA ILE A 107 -15.13 21.68 8.58
C ILE A 107 -15.40 22.47 9.86
N ALA A 108 -14.73 22.13 10.97
CA ALA A 108 -14.93 22.77 12.26
C ALA A 108 -14.61 24.28 12.22
N ALA A 109 -13.51 24.67 11.57
CA ALA A 109 -13.15 26.07 11.37
C ALA A 109 -14.19 26.82 10.53
N GLY A 110 -14.67 26.23 9.43
CA GLY A 110 -15.71 26.81 8.58
C GLY A 110 -17.06 26.96 9.31
N MET A 111 -17.49 25.96 10.07
CA MET A 111 -18.71 26.04 10.89
C MET A 111 -18.60 27.14 11.94
N ALA A 112 -17.48 27.21 12.68
CA ALA A 112 -17.27 28.23 13.69
C ALA A 112 -17.21 29.65 13.09
N TYR A 113 -16.77 29.79 11.84
CA TYR A 113 -16.81 31.05 11.11
C TYR A 113 -18.25 31.45 10.75
N ASN A 114 -19.03 30.51 10.21
CA ASN A 114 -20.38 30.77 9.69
C ASN A 114 -21.47 30.85 10.77
N ILE A 115 -21.29 30.15 11.90
CA ILE A 115 -22.29 30.02 12.96
C ILE A 115 -21.76 30.75 14.20
N HIS A 116 -22.49 31.79 14.61
CA HIS A 116 -22.12 32.61 15.76
C HIS A 116 -22.78 32.17 17.07
N ASP A 117 -23.91 31.47 16.98
CA ASP A 117 -24.60 30.88 18.13
C ASP A 117 -23.96 29.54 18.50
N ASP A 118 -23.42 29.45 19.72
CA ASP A 118 -22.64 28.28 20.15
C ASP A 118 -23.51 27.03 20.35
N GLN A 119 -24.80 27.16 20.68
CA GLN A 119 -25.73 26.02 20.80
C GLN A 119 -26.12 25.47 19.43
N ALA A 120 -26.36 26.34 18.46
CA ALA A 120 -26.57 25.97 17.08
C ALA A 120 -25.31 25.31 16.49
N LEU A 121 -24.13 25.86 16.77
CA LEU A 121 -22.86 25.29 16.36
C LEU A 121 -22.63 23.89 16.96
N LEU A 122 -22.90 23.72 18.26
CA LEU A 122 -22.86 22.42 18.92
C LEU A 122 -23.81 21.44 18.22
N THR A 123 -25.06 21.83 17.99
CA THR A 123 -26.07 20.97 17.35
C THR A 123 -25.62 20.46 15.98
N GLN A 124 -25.06 21.33 15.13
CA GLN A 124 -24.49 20.93 13.84
C GLN A 124 -23.25 20.06 14.00
N GLY A 125 -22.39 20.40 14.97
CA GLY A 125 -21.22 19.61 15.33
C GLY A 125 -21.57 18.17 15.70
N LEU A 126 -22.62 17.97 16.50
CA LEU A 126 -23.07 16.63 16.91
C LEU A 126 -23.34 15.73 15.70
N VAL A 127 -23.92 16.27 14.62
CA VAL A 127 -24.20 15.51 13.38
C VAL A 127 -22.90 15.05 12.72
N ILE A 128 -21.88 15.93 12.66
CA ILE A 128 -20.57 15.59 12.09
C ILE A 128 -19.89 14.49 12.91
N TYR A 129 -19.93 14.60 14.24
CA TYR A 129 -19.34 13.59 15.13
C TYR A 129 -20.11 12.26 15.11
N ASP A 130 -21.44 12.28 15.00
CA ASP A 130 -22.25 11.06 14.80
C ASP A 130 -21.90 10.37 13.48
N ALA A 131 -21.70 11.14 12.41
CA ALA A 131 -21.30 10.62 11.10
C ALA A 131 -19.88 10.02 11.13
N LEU A 132 -18.92 10.74 11.73
CA LEU A 132 -17.54 10.26 11.88
C LEU A 132 -17.47 9.01 12.77
N TYR A 133 -18.21 8.96 13.86
CA TYR A 133 -18.27 7.77 14.72
C TYR A 133 -18.90 6.58 14.00
N SER A 134 -20.00 6.79 13.26
CA SER A 134 -20.63 5.74 12.46
C SER A 134 -19.68 5.21 11.39
N TRP A 135 -18.93 6.10 10.73
CA TRP A 135 -17.87 5.71 9.81
C TRP A 135 -16.77 4.90 10.52
N ALA A 136 -16.26 5.39 11.65
CA ALA A 136 -15.22 4.72 12.43
C ALA A 136 -15.66 3.33 12.91
N LYS A 137 -16.93 3.16 13.24
CA LYS A 137 -17.48 1.92 13.77
C LYS A 137 -17.86 0.90 12.70
N HIS A 138 -18.35 1.36 11.55
CA HIS A 138 -19.03 0.48 10.59
C HIS A 138 -18.44 0.52 9.18
N LEU A 139 -17.75 1.61 8.79
CA LEU A 139 -17.43 1.88 7.38
C LEU A 139 -15.93 2.08 7.10
N GLN A 140 -15.04 1.89 8.09
CA GLN A 140 -13.58 2.04 7.86
C GLN A 140 -13.03 1.14 6.74
N HIS A 141 -13.66 -0.02 6.51
CA HIS A 141 -13.27 -0.97 5.48
C HIS A 141 -14.08 -0.84 4.18
N GLU A 142 -15.09 0.02 4.16
CA GLU A 142 -15.91 0.29 2.98
C GLU A 142 -15.13 1.20 2.04
N LYS A 143 -14.64 0.63 0.93
CA LYS A 143 -13.97 1.39 -0.11
C LYS A 143 -15.00 2.22 -0.88
N HIS A 144 -15.00 3.54 -0.69
CA HIS A 144 -15.82 4.46 -1.51
C HIS A 144 -15.38 4.51 -2.99
N THR A 145 -14.18 4.02 -3.28
CA THR A 145 -13.74 3.76 -4.63
C THR A 145 -14.24 2.39 -5.07
N ARG A 146 -15.28 2.36 -5.91
CA ARG A 146 -15.13 1.52 -7.10
C ARG A 146 -13.85 2.03 -7.74
N GLN A 147 -12.76 1.29 -7.58
CA GLN A 147 -11.50 1.55 -8.24
C GLN A 147 -11.76 1.42 -9.74
N TYR A 148 -12.36 2.43 -10.37
CA TYR A 148 -12.72 2.39 -11.78
C TYR A 148 -11.46 2.18 -12.61
N SER A 149 -10.33 2.75 -12.18
CA SER A 149 -9.02 2.48 -12.76
C SER A 149 -8.59 1.02 -12.61
N GLU A 150 -8.77 0.38 -11.45
CA GLU A 150 -8.40 -1.04 -11.28
C GLU A 150 -9.38 -1.97 -11.97
N GLN A 151 -10.67 -1.67 -12.01
CA GLN A 151 -11.65 -2.44 -12.77
C GLN A 151 -11.41 -2.32 -14.26
N VAL A 152 -11.19 -1.12 -14.79
CA VAL A 152 -10.82 -0.90 -16.20
C VAL A 152 -9.47 -1.55 -16.49
N LEU A 153 -8.49 -1.44 -15.60
CA LEU A 153 -7.20 -2.10 -15.77
C LEU A 153 -7.34 -3.61 -15.77
N MET A 154 -8.16 -4.18 -14.87
CA MET A 154 -8.46 -5.60 -14.80
C MET A 154 -9.28 -6.08 -15.99
N GLU A 155 -10.22 -5.28 -16.50
CA GLU A 155 -10.98 -5.56 -17.72
C GLU A 155 -10.07 -5.52 -18.94
N VAL A 156 -9.19 -4.53 -19.06
CA VAL A 156 -8.17 -4.44 -20.12
C VAL A 156 -7.18 -5.60 -20.02
N PHE A 157 -6.71 -5.94 -18.82
CA PHE A 157 -5.85 -7.11 -18.63
C PHE A 157 -6.60 -8.40 -18.95
N HIS A 158 -7.86 -8.53 -18.53
CA HIS A 158 -8.65 -9.72 -18.80
C HIS A 158 -8.96 -9.85 -20.29
N ASP A 159 -9.28 -8.77 -20.99
CA ASP A 159 -9.48 -8.73 -22.44
C ASP A 159 -8.16 -9.00 -23.18
N PHE A 160 -7.04 -8.40 -22.76
CA PHE A 160 -5.73 -8.68 -23.34
C PHE A 160 -5.27 -10.13 -23.14
N ILE A 161 -5.43 -10.64 -21.92
CA ILE A 161 -5.11 -12.03 -21.56
C ILE A 161 -6.06 -12.97 -22.30
N SER A 162 -7.37 -12.75 -22.26
CA SER A 162 -8.37 -13.60 -22.92
C SER A 162 -8.25 -13.59 -24.44
N ARG A 163 -7.92 -12.45 -25.08
CA ARG A 163 -7.54 -12.40 -26.51
C ARG A 163 -6.27 -13.20 -26.79
N ARG A 164 -5.27 -13.15 -25.92
CA ARG A 164 -4.10 -14.05 -26.03
C ARG A 164 -4.42 -15.52 -25.72
N TYR A 165 -5.42 -15.81 -24.89
CA TYR A 165 -5.83 -17.17 -24.51
C TYR A 165 -6.77 -17.80 -25.54
N SER A 166 -7.63 -17.04 -26.23
CA SER A 166 -8.41 -17.56 -27.35
C SER A 166 -7.50 -17.95 -28.51
N ASP A 167 -6.39 -17.25 -28.72
CA ASP A 167 -5.33 -17.64 -29.66
C ASP A 167 -4.52 -18.87 -29.19
N ARG A 168 -4.52 -19.17 -27.88
CA ARG A 168 -3.86 -20.38 -27.32
C ARG A 168 -4.60 -21.68 -27.63
N GLN A 169 -5.86 -21.64 -28.09
CA GLN A 169 -6.56 -22.85 -28.54
C GLN A 169 -5.95 -23.50 -29.79
N LYS A 170 -4.93 -22.91 -30.41
CA LYS A 170 -4.16 -23.50 -31.52
C LYS A 170 -2.70 -23.78 -31.21
N ARG A 171 -2.25 -23.80 -29.94
CA ARG A 171 -0.86 -24.20 -29.65
C ARG A 171 -0.69 -25.70 -29.90
N PRO A 172 0.11 -26.12 -30.89
CA PRO A 172 0.37 -27.54 -31.11
C PRO A 172 1.02 -28.18 -29.88
N GLU A 173 0.75 -29.45 -29.61
CA GLU A 173 1.33 -30.15 -28.44
C GLU A 173 2.87 -30.16 -28.46
N TRP A 174 3.49 -30.23 -29.65
CA TRP A 174 4.95 -30.13 -29.79
C TRP A 174 5.55 -28.86 -29.17
N VAL A 175 4.78 -27.76 -29.06
CA VAL A 175 5.24 -26.50 -28.46
C VAL A 175 5.44 -26.64 -26.95
N LYS A 176 4.59 -27.41 -26.26
CA LYS A 176 4.75 -27.67 -24.84
C LYS A 176 5.92 -28.63 -24.60
N GLU A 177 6.00 -29.67 -25.41
CA GLU A 177 7.04 -30.71 -25.30
C GLU A 177 8.44 -30.16 -25.60
N ILE A 178 8.60 -29.35 -26.66
CA ILE A 178 9.89 -28.72 -26.96
C ILE A 178 10.32 -27.75 -25.88
N ALA A 179 9.39 -27.03 -25.23
CA ALA A 179 9.72 -26.13 -24.13
C ALA A 179 10.27 -26.91 -22.92
N ALA A 180 9.69 -28.08 -22.61
CA ALA A 180 10.20 -28.97 -21.57
C ALA A 180 11.60 -29.50 -21.92
N ILE A 181 11.81 -29.93 -23.17
CA ILE A 181 13.12 -30.39 -23.66
C ILE A 181 14.17 -29.28 -23.58
N ILE A 182 13.83 -28.05 -23.99
CA ILE A 182 14.74 -26.91 -23.91
C ILE A 182 15.12 -26.62 -22.47
N GLN A 183 14.16 -26.66 -21.55
CA GLN A 183 14.43 -26.43 -20.14
C GLN A 183 15.39 -27.49 -19.58
N ASP A 184 15.13 -28.77 -19.87
CA ASP A 184 16.01 -29.87 -19.47
C ASP A 184 17.42 -29.73 -20.06
N GLN A 185 17.55 -29.36 -21.35
CA GLN A 185 18.84 -29.09 -21.98
C GLN A 185 19.63 -27.97 -21.27
N VAL A 186 18.93 -26.90 -20.90
CA VAL A 186 19.56 -25.76 -20.22
C VAL A 186 20.00 -26.14 -18.82
N ASP A 187 19.24 -26.97 -18.12
CA ASP A 187 19.55 -27.41 -16.76
C ASP A 187 20.70 -28.44 -16.74
N THR A 188 20.68 -29.41 -17.66
CA THR A 188 21.67 -30.49 -17.80
C THR A 188 22.91 -30.10 -18.64
N ASN A 189 22.92 -28.91 -19.24
CA ASN A 189 23.93 -28.47 -20.21
C ASN A 189 24.08 -29.38 -21.44
N LEU A 190 23.04 -30.13 -21.78
CA LEU A 190 22.99 -30.90 -23.03
C LEU A 190 22.84 -29.97 -24.23
N ALA A 191 23.45 -30.36 -25.35
CA ALA A 191 23.31 -29.68 -26.62
C ALA A 191 22.71 -30.64 -27.63
N MET A 192 21.37 -30.65 -27.76
CA MET A 192 20.74 -31.32 -28.89
C MET A 192 20.34 -30.30 -29.95
N SER A 193 20.63 -30.67 -31.18
CA SER A 193 20.21 -29.96 -32.37
C SER A 193 18.69 -29.99 -32.53
N LEU A 194 18.18 -29.02 -33.29
CA LEU A 194 16.77 -29.00 -33.68
C LEU A 194 16.35 -30.31 -34.37
N LYS A 195 17.26 -30.95 -35.13
CA LYS A 195 17.02 -32.20 -35.85
C LYS A 195 16.78 -33.38 -34.91
N GLU A 196 17.54 -33.47 -33.82
CA GLU A 196 17.37 -34.51 -32.80
C GLU A 196 16.06 -34.33 -32.05
N ILE A 197 15.73 -33.08 -31.67
CA ILE A 197 14.45 -32.77 -31.00
C ILE A 197 13.27 -33.06 -31.93
N SER A 198 13.39 -32.69 -33.21
CA SER A 198 12.37 -32.98 -34.23
C SER A 198 12.07 -34.48 -34.33
N ALA A 199 13.10 -35.33 -34.27
CA ALA A 199 12.95 -36.78 -34.29
C ALA A 199 12.25 -37.31 -33.02
N MET A 200 12.58 -36.76 -31.84
CA MET A 200 11.93 -37.15 -30.58
C MET A 200 10.45 -36.75 -30.51
N LEU A 201 10.11 -35.59 -31.09
CA LEU A 201 8.75 -35.06 -31.11
C LEU A 201 7.90 -35.60 -32.28
N GLU A 202 8.47 -36.45 -33.14
CA GLU A 202 7.85 -36.93 -34.38
C GLU A 202 7.37 -35.78 -35.31
N VAL A 203 8.09 -34.65 -35.30
CA VAL A 203 7.76 -33.45 -36.09
C VAL A 203 8.79 -33.25 -37.19
N ASN A 204 8.35 -32.83 -38.38
CA ASN A 204 9.27 -32.53 -39.48
C ASN A 204 10.24 -31.37 -39.12
N PRO A 205 11.56 -31.53 -39.27
CA PRO A 205 12.54 -30.49 -38.89
C PRO A 205 12.35 -29.14 -39.58
N SER A 206 11.96 -29.13 -40.86
CA SER A 206 11.74 -27.90 -41.62
C SER A 206 10.49 -27.16 -41.14
N TYR A 207 9.43 -27.91 -40.80
CA TYR A 207 8.23 -27.35 -40.20
C TYR A 207 8.54 -26.77 -38.82
N LEU A 208 9.21 -27.54 -37.96
CA LEU A 208 9.59 -27.10 -36.62
C LEU A 208 10.43 -25.82 -36.69
N SER A 209 11.45 -25.78 -37.55
CA SER A 209 12.30 -24.59 -37.70
C SER A 209 11.53 -23.35 -38.14
N ARG A 210 10.54 -23.50 -39.02
CA ARG A 210 9.74 -22.38 -39.54
C ARG A 210 8.74 -21.87 -38.51
N GLU A 211 8.12 -22.78 -37.77
CA GLU A 211 7.06 -22.43 -36.83
C GLU A 211 7.60 -22.07 -35.43
N PHE A 212 8.85 -22.42 -35.10
CA PHE A 212 9.44 -22.18 -33.79
C PHE A 212 9.36 -20.72 -33.34
N SER A 213 9.82 -19.77 -34.17
CA SER A 213 9.89 -18.35 -33.79
C SER A 213 8.52 -17.78 -33.42
N ARG A 214 7.44 -18.24 -34.06
CA ARG A 214 6.05 -17.83 -33.76
C ARG A 214 5.66 -18.08 -32.30
N TYR A 215 6.27 -19.07 -31.65
CA TYR A 215 5.94 -19.45 -30.27
C TYR A 215 7.02 -19.08 -29.24
N PHE A 216 8.23 -18.73 -29.67
CA PHE A 216 9.40 -18.56 -28.81
C PHE A 216 10.11 -17.22 -29.09
N ASP A 217 9.49 -16.12 -28.63
CA ASP A 217 10.02 -14.75 -28.63
C ASP A 217 10.45 -14.19 -30.00
N ASP A 218 9.87 -14.69 -31.10
CA ASP A 218 10.29 -14.37 -32.46
C ASP A 218 11.78 -14.70 -32.74
N LEU A 219 12.36 -15.61 -31.94
CA LEU A 219 13.75 -16.03 -32.05
C LEU A 219 13.88 -17.34 -32.81
N THR A 220 15.02 -17.52 -33.49
CA THR A 220 15.40 -18.84 -33.99
C THR A 220 15.70 -19.79 -32.83
N PHE A 221 15.58 -21.11 -33.03
CA PHE A 221 15.87 -22.11 -32.00
C PHE A 221 17.24 -21.90 -31.32
N GLY A 222 18.29 -21.69 -32.12
CA GLY A 222 19.64 -21.45 -31.57
C GLY A 222 19.78 -20.12 -30.83
N GLU A 223 19.04 -19.08 -31.22
CA GLU A 223 19.00 -17.82 -30.46
C GLU A 223 18.24 -17.97 -29.15
N TYR A 224 17.13 -18.70 -29.15
CA TYR A 224 16.36 -18.98 -27.96
C TYR A 224 17.17 -19.80 -26.94
N ILE A 225 17.87 -20.86 -27.37
CA ILE A 225 18.78 -21.61 -26.50
C ILE A 225 19.85 -20.70 -25.88
N ARG A 226 20.47 -19.84 -26.69
CA ARG A 226 21.46 -18.88 -26.19
C ARG A 226 20.85 -17.92 -25.17
N LYS A 227 19.65 -17.40 -25.41
CA LYS A 227 18.92 -16.56 -24.47
C LYS A 227 18.72 -17.27 -23.12
N GLN A 228 18.18 -18.49 -23.13
CA GLN A 228 17.96 -19.29 -21.91
C GLN A 228 19.29 -19.54 -21.15
N ARG A 229 20.39 -19.82 -21.86
CA ARG A 229 21.71 -19.98 -21.25
C ARG A 229 22.22 -18.70 -20.60
N ILE A 230 21.97 -17.53 -21.21
CA ILE A 230 22.31 -16.23 -20.61
C ILE A 230 21.46 -15.94 -19.37
N GLU A 231 20.17 -16.25 -19.39
CA GLU A 231 19.30 -16.09 -18.20
C GLU A 231 19.75 -17.00 -17.05
N LYS A 232 20.14 -18.25 -17.33
CA LYS A 232 20.78 -19.14 -16.34
C LYS A 232 22.11 -18.56 -15.83
N ALA A 233 22.93 -17.98 -16.72
CA ALA A 233 24.18 -17.34 -16.33
C ALA A 233 23.95 -16.16 -15.38
N GLN A 234 22.95 -15.31 -15.64
CA GLN A 234 22.60 -14.20 -14.74
C GLN A 234 22.28 -14.70 -13.32
N LYS A 235 21.49 -15.76 -13.19
CA LYS A 235 21.19 -16.40 -11.88
C LYS A 235 22.46 -16.90 -11.18
N LEU A 236 23.38 -17.54 -11.91
CA LEU A 236 24.66 -18.01 -11.34
C LEU A 236 25.57 -16.84 -10.93
N MET A 237 25.57 -15.75 -11.69
CA MET A 237 26.32 -14.53 -11.37
C MET A 237 25.78 -13.83 -10.13
N GLU A 238 24.46 -13.80 -9.94
CA GLU A 238 23.81 -13.28 -8.74
C GLU A 238 24.16 -14.10 -7.49
N ALA A 239 24.29 -15.43 -7.63
CA ALA A 239 24.73 -16.30 -6.54
C ALA A 239 26.18 -15.99 -6.09
N GLY A 240 27.03 -15.48 -6.99
CA GLY A 240 28.39 -15.01 -6.67
C GLY A 240 29.38 -16.11 -6.27
N LYS A 241 29.10 -17.38 -6.59
CA LYS A 241 29.90 -18.55 -6.20
C LYS A 241 30.90 -19.01 -7.26
N TYR A 242 30.76 -18.53 -8.49
CA TYR A 242 31.46 -19.04 -9.66
C TYR A 242 32.13 -17.89 -10.43
N THR A 243 33.29 -18.19 -11.01
CA THR A 243 34.01 -17.31 -11.93
C THR A 243 33.29 -17.21 -13.28
N LEU A 244 33.57 -16.16 -14.06
CA LEU A 244 32.99 -16.01 -15.41
C LEU A 244 33.32 -17.19 -16.34
N THR A 245 34.50 -17.77 -16.17
CA THR A 245 34.94 -18.95 -16.91
C THR A 245 34.11 -20.18 -16.53
N GLU A 246 33.93 -20.43 -15.24
CA GLU A 246 33.08 -21.53 -14.75
C GLU A 246 31.62 -21.35 -15.19
N ILE A 247 31.07 -20.13 -15.10
CA ILE A 247 29.70 -19.83 -15.52
C ILE A 247 29.52 -20.08 -17.03
N ALA A 248 30.50 -19.73 -17.85
CA ALA A 248 30.46 -20.02 -19.29
C ALA A 248 30.33 -21.53 -19.54
N TYR A 249 31.15 -22.36 -18.88
CA TYR A 249 31.07 -23.82 -19.00
C TYR A 249 29.78 -24.40 -18.41
N MET A 250 29.37 -23.93 -17.22
CA MET A 250 28.16 -24.36 -16.51
C MET A 250 26.85 -23.96 -17.21
N THR A 251 26.92 -23.11 -18.24
CA THR A 251 25.78 -22.74 -19.07
C THR A 251 25.92 -23.23 -20.51
N GLY A 252 26.90 -24.13 -20.76
CA GLY A 252 27.04 -24.84 -22.04
C GLY A 252 27.75 -24.05 -23.15
N PHE A 253 28.52 -23.00 -22.82
CA PHE A 253 29.42 -22.34 -23.78
C PHE A 253 30.78 -23.05 -23.83
N SER A 254 31.38 -23.07 -25.02
CA SER A 254 32.71 -23.66 -25.29
C SER A 254 33.86 -22.90 -24.61
N ASP A 255 33.70 -21.58 -24.47
CA ASP A 255 34.72 -20.68 -23.96
C ASP A 255 34.09 -19.36 -23.48
N GLN A 256 34.85 -18.67 -22.63
CA GLN A 256 34.43 -17.40 -22.02
C GLN A 256 34.30 -16.26 -23.04
N SER A 257 35.08 -16.27 -24.13
CA SER A 257 35.04 -15.22 -25.15
C SER A 257 33.74 -15.27 -25.94
N HIS A 258 33.30 -16.48 -26.33
CA HIS A 258 32.01 -16.71 -26.96
C HIS A 258 30.86 -16.36 -26.01
N PHE A 259 30.92 -16.81 -24.75
CA PHE A 259 29.95 -16.43 -23.73
C PHE A 259 29.81 -14.91 -23.60
N SER A 260 30.92 -14.19 -23.46
CA SER A 260 30.90 -12.73 -23.24
C SER A 260 30.28 -11.96 -24.40
N ARG A 261 30.53 -12.40 -25.63
CA ARG A 261 29.93 -11.82 -26.85
C ARG A 261 28.42 -12.03 -26.87
N VAL A 262 27.97 -13.25 -26.57
CA VAL A 262 26.53 -13.59 -26.55
C VAL A 262 25.81 -12.88 -25.40
N PHE A 263 26.42 -12.84 -24.22
CA PHE A 263 25.90 -12.12 -23.06
C PHE A 263 25.69 -10.63 -23.38
N GLY A 264 26.67 -9.98 -24.02
CA GLY A 264 26.55 -8.60 -24.48
C GLY A 264 25.41 -8.39 -25.46
N LYS A 265 25.24 -9.30 -26.45
CA LYS A 265 24.15 -9.24 -27.42
C LYS A 265 22.76 -9.26 -26.76
N PHE A 266 22.56 -10.10 -25.74
CA PHE A 266 21.24 -10.27 -25.11
C PHE A 266 20.97 -9.32 -23.94
N THR A 267 22.00 -8.87 -23.22
CA THR A 267 21.82 -8.04 -22.01
C THR A 267 22.17 -6.56 -22.21
N GLY A 268 22.78 -6.20 -23.34
CA GLY A 268 23.25 -4.84 -23.61
C GLY A 268 24.52 -4.44 -22.86
N GLN A 269 25.10 -5.32 -22.04
CA GLN A 269 26.30 -5.04 -21.27
C GLN A 269 27.23 -6.25 -21.15
N THR A 270 28.51 -6.03 -20.82
CA THR A 270 29.48 -7.13 -20.65
C THR A 270 29.21 -7.91 -19.36
N PRO A 271 29.59 -9.20 -19.26
CA PRO A 271 29.46 -9.97 -18.02
C PRO A 271 30.14 -9.28 -16.83
N THR A 272 31.33 -8.73 -17.02
CA THR A 272 32.05 -7.97 -15.99
C THR A 272 31.30 -6.70 -15.57
N GLY A 273 30.69 -5.99 -16.53
CA GLY A 273 29.82 -4.85 -16.24
C GLY A 273 28.60 -5.25 -15.41
N TYR A 274 27.96 -6.37 -15.77
CA TYR A 274 26.83 -6.93 -15.03
C TYR A 274 27.19 -7.32 -13.59
N LEU A 275 28.37 -7.93 -13.36
CA LEU A 275 28.85 -8.21 -12.00
C LEU A 275 29.04 -6.94 -11.16
N LYS A 276 29.60 -5.88 -11.75
CA LYS A 276 29.77 -4.60 -11.04
C LYS A 276 28.42 -4.02 -10.61
N THR A 277 27.40 -4.10 -11.48
CA THR A 277 26.04 -3.65 -11.16
C THR A 277 25.43 -4.45 -10.02
N ILE A 278 25.59 -5.78 -10.01
CA ILE A 278 25.13 -6.63 -8.90
C ILE A 278 25.86 -6.29 -7.60
N GLN A 279 27.18 -6.16 -7.63
CA GLN A 279 27.97 -5.82 -6.45
C GLN A 279 27.60 -4.44 -5.87
N ALA A 280 27.34 -3.45 -6.73
CA ALA A 280 26.86 -2.14 -6.31
C ALA A 280 25.48 -2.21 -5.65
N ARG A 281 24.56 -3.05 -6.16
CA ARG A 281 23.24 -3.28 -5.54
C ARG A 281 23.37 -3.93 -4.16
N LYS A 282 24.12 -5.03 -4.05
CA LYS A 282 24.36 -5.71 -2.78
C LYS A 282 25.02 -4.82 -1.71
N ARG A 283 25.92 -3.91 -2.10
CA ARG A 283 26.52 -2.92 -1.18
C ARG A 283 25.52 -1.89 -0.65
N ARG A 284 24.53 -1.50 -1.46
CA ARG A 284 23.46 -0.58 -1.04
C ARG A 284 22.45 -1.27 -0.11
N GLU A 285 22.20 -2.56 -0.33
CA GLU A 285 21.27 -3.35 0.48
C GLU A 285 21.89 -3.87 1.78
N GLY A 286 23.20 -4.15 1.80
CA GLY A 286 23.93 -4.64 2.99
C GLY A 286 24.57 -3.55 3.85
N GLY A 287 24.50 -2.27 3.47
CA GLY A 287 25.08 -1.14 4.20
C GLY A 287 24.15 -0.54 5.27
N ASN A 288 23.07 -1.23 5.62
CA ASN A 288 22.06 -0.80 6.59
C ASN A 288 21.95 -1.75 7.81
N GLY A 289 23.03 -2.46 8.11
CA GLY A 289 23.17 -3.37 9.25
C GLY A 289 24.29 -2.94 10.18
#